data_AF-A0A9W6FLK8-F1
#
_entry.id   AF-A0A9W6FLK8-F1
#
_cell.length_a   1.000
_cell.length_b   1.000
_cell.length_c   1.000
_cell.angle_alpha   90.00
_cell.angle_beta   90.00
_cell.angle_gamma   90.00
#
_symmetry.space_group_name_H-M   'P 1'
#
loop_
_entity.id
_entity.type
_entity.pdbx_description
1 polymer ?
#
loop_
_entity_poly.entity_id
_entity_poly.type
_entity_poly.pdbx_seq_one_letter_code
_entity_poly.pdbx_strand_id
1 'polypeptide(L)'
;MRYSPDWLALTDDDTRRFLRRHHIDENLLVDFMALWDRNLKVDYRSFRDEIAKLSRASFAAVRGAEVIPHEVLRQTKRASDDLIAFVDDDDWLSPGLFEELEKACPRPLNGIWWGSILVGPQLTTYEESQTVPLIELRPLKRVIYTNNYAVTGRALNHHGYPRLFEHYHADRRFGKFWWPPKKVPLYLSAASKHPCSTVSVQFFMAQPQFRADPRRHVERFADQLAEAVIPAEYGWLKQPVDAVEALVRRALA
;
A
#
# COMPACT_ATOMS: atom_id res chain seq x y z
N MET A 1 -5.03 -2.88 10.07
CA MET A 1 -5.29 -2.75 8.62
C MET A 1 -6.23 -1.59 8.38
N ARG A 2 -6.10 -0.83 7.30
CA ARG A 2 -7.06 0.22 6.92
C ARG A 2 -8.29 -0.36 6.22
N TYR A 3 -9.23 0.52 5.85
CA TYR A 3 -10.45 0.13 5.15
C TYR A 3 -10.10 -0.65 3.87
N SER A 4 -10.57 -1.88 3.79
CA SER A 4 -10.45 -2.79 2.66
C SER A 4 -11.83 -3.39 2.45
N PRO A 5 -12.44 -3.27 1.25
CA PRO A 5 -13.72 -3.90 1.00
C PRO A 5 -13.56 -5.42 0.93
N ASP A 6 -14.68 -6.13 1.08
CA ASP A 6 -14.76 -7.50 0.56
C ASP A 6 -14.73 -7.41 -0.97
N TRP A 7 -13.57 -7.66 -1.57
CA TRP A 7 -13.34 -7.54 -3.00
C TRP A 7 -14.28 -8.43 -3.83
N LEU A 8 -14.59 -9.63 -3.33
CA LEU A 8 -15.44 -10.58 -4.05
C LEU A 8 -16.91 -10.19 -3.99
N ALA A 9 -17.33 -9.51 -2.92
CA ALA A 9 -18.69 -8.99 -2.76
C ALA A 9 -18.85 -7.52 -3.22
N LEU A 10 -17.78 -6.88 -3.72
CA LEU A 10 -17.78 -5.46 -4.07
C LEU A 10 -18.73 -5.16 -5.23
N THR A 11 -19.76 -4.36 -4.99
CA THR A 11 -20.70 -3.94 -6.04
C THR A 11 -20.21 -2.70 -6.81
N ASP A 12 -20.77 -2.48 -8.00
CA ASP A 12 -20.50 -1.26 -8.76
C ASP A 12 -20.99 0.00 -8.00
N ASP A 13 -22.07 -0.11 -7.24
CA ASP A 13 -22.60 1.00 -6.44
C ASP A 13 -21.71 1.34 -5.24
N ASP A 14 -21.11 0.33 -4.61
CA ASP A 14 -20.10 0.54 -3.56
C ASP A 14 -18.86 1.22 -4.15
N THR A 15 -18.45 0.79 -5.34
CA THR A 15 -17.34 1.39 -6.10
C THR A 15 -17.61 2.86 -6.44
N ARG A 16 -18.77 3.19 -7.02
CA ARG A 16 -19.19 4.58 -7.31
C ARG A 16 -19.23 5.43 -6.05
N ARG A 17 -19.77 4.89 -4.95
CA ARG A 17 -19.85 5.59 -3.66
C ARG A 17 -18.47 5.91 -3.10
N PHE A 18 -17.52 4.98 -3.21
CA PHE A 18 -16.13 5.20 -2.83
C PHE A 18 -15.51 6.33 -3.66
N LEU A 19 -15.59 6.27 -4.99
CA LEU A 19 -14.99 7.26 -5.88
C LEU A 19 -15.58 8.67 -5.68
N ARG A 20 -16.90 8.79 -5.50
CA ARG A 20 -17.56 10.07 -5.16
C ARG A 20 -17.00 10.71 -3.88
N ARG A 21 -16.76 9.90 -2.84
CA ARG A 21 -16.18 10.40 -1.57
C ARG A 21 -14.78 10.97 -1.76
N HIS A 22 -14.05 10.46 -2.74
CA HIS A 22 -12.69 10.88 -3.07
C HIS A 22 -12.62 11.91 -4.21
N HIS A 23 -13.76 12.42 -4.69
CA HIS A 23 -13.84 13.37 -5.81
C HIS A 23 -13.18 12.84 -7.11
N ILE A 24 -13.29 11.53 -7.33
CA ILE A 24 -12.86 10.86 -8.57
C ILE A 24 -14.12 10.56 -9.40
N ASP A 25 -13.98 10.53 -10.74
CA ASP A 25 -15.05 10.10 -11.65
C ASP A 25 -15.63 8.76 -11.18
N GLU A 26 -16.94 8.72 -10.92
CA GLU A 26 -17.60 7.56 -10.31
C GLU A 26 -17.61 6.33 -11.21
N ASN A 27 -17.44 6.49 -12.53
CA ASN A 27 -17.40 5.37 -13.47
C ASN A 27 -15.98 4.88 -13.76
N LEU A 28 -14.93 5.59 -13.32
CA LEU A 28 -13.54 5.24 -13.64
C LEU A 28 -13.18 3.78 -13.35
N LEU A 29 -13.46 3.30 -12.13
CA LEU A 29 -13.16 1.92 -11.76
C LEU A 29 -14.14 0.93 -12.41
N VAL A 30 -15.39 1.32 -12.63
CA VAL A 30 -16.40 0.46 -13.29
C VAL A 30 -15.98 0.19 -14.74
N ASP A 31 -15.58 1.22 -15.46
CA ASP A 31 -15.09 1.13 -16.84
C ASP A 31 -13.78 0.34 -16.90
N PHE A 32 -12.87 0.55 -15.94
CA PHE A 32 -11.65 -0.23 -15.84
C PHE A 32 -11.92 -1.72 -15.57
N MET A 33 -12.83 -2.05 -14.65
CA MET A 33 -13.22 -3.44 -14.35
C MET A 33 -13.74 -4.13 -15.61
N ALA A 34 -14.68 -3.49 -16.33
CA ALA A 34 -15.19 -4.03 -17.58
C ALA A 34 -14.11 -4.17 -18.67
N LEU A 35 -13.13 -3.27 -18.72
CA LEU A 35 -11.99 -3.37 -19.64
C LEU A 35 -11.05 -4.51 -19.24
N TRP A 36 -10.71 -4.63 -17.96
CA TRP A 36 -9.86 -5.69 -17.41
C TRP A 36 -10.47 -7.07 -17.64
N ASP A 37 -11.72 -7.27 -17.21
CA ASP A 37 -12.42 -8.57 -17.23
C ASP A 37 -12.64 -9.10 -18.66
N ARG A 38 -12.66 -8.21 -19.67
CA ARG A 38 -12.75 -8.60 -21.08
C ARG A 38 -11.42 -9.03 -21.68
N ASN A 39 -10.30 -8.56 -21.14
CA ASN A 39 -8.97 -8.75 -21.73
C ASN A 39 -8.12 -9.78 -20.99
N LEU A 40 -8.44 -10.06 -19.72
CA LEU A 40 -7.66 -10.92 -18.83
C LEU A 40 -8.51 -12.07 -18.26
N LYS A 41 -7.81 -13.07 -17.73
CA LYS A 41 -8.37 -14.38 -17.35
C LYS A 41 -8.79 -14.45 -15.90
N VAL A 42 -8.13 -13.68 -15.05
CA VAL A 42 -8.54 -13.43 -13.67
C VAL A 42 -9.25 -12.09 -13.66
N ASP A 43 -10.51 -12.08 -13.26
CA ASP A 43 -11.30 -10.85 -13.15
C ASP A 43 -10.72 -9.89 -12.09
N TYR A 44 -11.10 -8.61 -12.18
CA TYR A 44 -10.56 -7.55 -11.33
C TYR A 44 -10.74 -7.83 -9.84
N ARG A 45 -11.92 -8.33 -9.45
CA ARG A 45 -12.29 -8.56 -8.05
C ARG A 45 -11.49 -9.71 -7.48
N SER A 46 -11.38 -10.81 -8.22
CA SER A 46 -10.52 -11.95 -7.88
C SER A 46 -9.06 -11.53 -7.79
N PHE A 47 -8.56 -10.73 -8.73
CA PHE A 47 -7.18 -10.23 -8.70
C PHE A 47 -6.91 -9.39 -7.44
N ARG A 48 -7.81 -8.44 -7.11
CA ARG A 48 -7.67 -7.60 -5.90
C ARG A 48 -7.75 -8.42 -4.60
N ASP A 49 -8.64 -9.40 -4.54
CA ASP A 49 -8.73 -10.30 -3.37
C ASP A 49 -7.42 -11.09 -3.17
N GLU A 50 -6.81 -11.56 -4.24
CA GLU A 50 -5.52 -12.26 -4.17
C GLU A 50 -4.37 -11.34 -3.74
N ILE A 51 -4.30 -10.10 -4.25
CA ILE A 51 -3.36 -9.10 -3.73
C ILE A 51 -3.58 -8.89 -2.23
N ALA A 52 -4.83 -8.75 -1.79
CA ALA A 52 -5.16 -8.55 -0.38
C ALA A 52 -4.72 -9.74 0.50
N LYS A 53 -4.84 -10.97 0.01
CA LYS A 53 -4.33 -12.16 0.68
C LYS A 53 -2.80 -12.16 0.81
N LEU A 54 -2.08 -11.76 -0.24
CA LEU A 54 -0.61 -11.63 -0.21
C LEU A 54 -0.16 -10.58 0.82
N SER A 55 -0.83 -9.43 0.86
CA SER A 55 -0.53 -8.39 1.85
C SER A 55 -0.81 -8.84 3.28
N ARG A 56 -1.96 -9.50 3.52
CA ARG A 56 -2.28 -10.08 4.84
C ARG A 56 -1.24 -11.12 5.29
N ALA A 57 -0.72 -11.94 4.37
CA ALA A 57 0.37 -12.87 4.67
C ALA A 57 1.65 -12.13 5.10
N SER A 58 1.98 -11.01 4.46
CA SER A 58 3.12 -10.17 4.88
C SER A 58 2.92 -9.59 6.28
N PHE A 59 1.69 -9.21 6.64
CA PHE A 59 1.40 -8.67 7.98
C PHE A 59 1.51 -9.75 9.05
N ALA A 60 1.03 -10.96 8.76
CA ALA A 60 1.14 -12.11 9.66
C ALA A 60 2.60 -12.55 9.88
N ALA A 61 3.50 -12.25 8.93
CA ALA A 61 4.92 -12.54 9.04
C ALA A 61 5.70 -11.54 9.92
N VAL A 62 5.08 -10.42 10.33
CA VAL A 62 5.72 -9.44 11.22
C VAL A 62 5.84 -10.02 12.63
N ARG A 63 7.09 -10.22 13.08
CA ARG A 63 7.37 -10.82 14.38
C ARG A 63 6.90 -9.94 15.53
N GLY A 64 6.27 -10.56 16.51
CA GLY A 64 5.79 -9.86 17.72
C GLY A 64 4.62 -8.89 17.47
N ALA A 65 3.98 -8.96 16.30
CA ALA A 65 2.84 -8.11 15.96
C ALA A 65 1.53 -8.90 15.92
N GLU A 66 0.44 -8.18 16.19
CA GLU A 66 -0.92 -8.65 15.92
C GLU A 66 -1.59 -7.76 14.86
N VAL A 67 -2.41 -8.37 13.99
CA VAL A 67 -3.21 -7.62 13.02
C VAL A 67 -4.57 -7.35 13.62
N ILE A 68 -4.85 -6.07 13.87
CA ILE A 68 -6.12 -5.62 14.47
C ILE A 68 -7.00 -4.99 13.38
N PRO A 69 -8.29 -5.39 13.26
CA PRO A 69 -9.28 -4.67 12.47
C PRO A 69 -9.46 -3.23 12.97
N HIS A 70 -9.67 -2.29 12.05
CA HIS A 70 -9.64 -0.88 12.41
C HIS A 70 -10.83 -0.46 13.29
N GLU A 71 -11.96 -1.18 13.20
CA GLU A 71 -13.14 -1.02 14.04
C GLU A 71 -12.82 -1.35 15.50
N VAL A 72 -12.05 -2.42 15.73
CA VAL A 72 -11.58 -2.82 17.06
C VAL A 72 -10.57 -1.80 17.59
N LEU A 73 -9.64 -1.33 16.73
CA LEU A 73 -8.68 -0.31 17.11
C LEU A 73 -9.37 1.02 17.50
N ARG A 74 -10.47 1.37 16.83
CA ARG A 74 -11.24 2.60 17.09
C ARG A 74 -11.93 2.59 18.46
N GLN A 75 -12.32 1.42 18.97
CA GLN A 75 -13.14 1.29 20.18
C GLN A 75 -12.32 1.02 21.45
N THR A 76 -11.08 0.58 21.31
CA THR A 76 -10.30 0.05 22.44
C THR A 76 -9.07 0.90 22.72
N LYS A 77 -8.92 1.33 23.98
CA LYS A 77 -7.69 1.99 24.46
C LYS A 77 -6.50 1.06 24.31
N ARG A 78 -5.36 1.63 23.95
CA ARG A 78 -4.09 0.90 23.76
C ARG A 78 -3.16 1.11 24.94
N ALA A 79 -2.27 0.16 25.21
CA ALA A 79 -1.23 0.36 26.20
C ALA A 79 -0.37 1.56 25.75
N SER A 80 0.15 2.34 26.70
CA SER A 80 0.81 3.62 26.34
C SER A 80 2.00 3.43 25.41
N ASP A 81 2.58 2.25 25.45
CA ASP A 81 3.83 1.86 24.85
C ASP A 81 3.65 0.92 23.64
N ASP A 82 2.41 0.52 23.32
CA ASP A 82 2.06 -0.13 22.05
C ASP A 82 2.56 0.71 20.88
N LEU A 83 3.13 0.07 19.84
CA LEU A 83 3.48 0.73 18.58
C LEU A 83 2.53 0.25 17.48
N ILE A 84 1.84 1.18 16.83
CA ILE A 84 0.70 0.88 15.97
C ILE A 84 0.98 1.44 14.57
N ALA A 85 1.19 0.55 13.61
CA ALA A 85 1.30 0.90 12.19
C ALA A 85 -0.07 0.78 11.49
N PHE A 86 -0.32 1.69 10.56
CA PHE A 86 -1.48 1.63 9.67
C PHE A 86 -0.97 1.22 8.28
N VAL A 87 -1.74 0.39 7.58
CA VAL A 87 -1.37 -0.19 6.28
C VAL A 87 -2.63 -0.44 5.46
N ASP A 88 -2.55 -0.22 4.14
CA ASP A 88 -3.59 -0.64 3.20
C ASP A 88 -3.47 -2.13 2.87
N ASP A 89 -4.49 -2.71 2.27
CA ASP A 89 -4.54 -4.14 1.95
C ASP A 89 -3.73 -4.54 0.71
N ASP A 90 -3.02 -3.61 0.09
CA ASP A 90 -2.07 -3.86 -0.99
C ASP A 90 -0.64 -3.43 -0.62
N ASP A 91 -0.40 -3.08 0.65
CA ASP A 91 0.93 -2.76 1.16
C ASP A 91 1.62 -4.01 1.75
N TRP A 92 2.95 -3.96 1.89
CA TRP A 92 3.77 -5.00 2.52
C TRP A 92 4.63 -4.45 3.65
N LEU A 93 4.92 -5.30 4.62
CA LEU A 93 5.76 -4.97 5.78
C LEU A 93 6.96 -5.91 5.89
N SER A 94 8.08 -5.36 6.34
CA SER A 94 9.24 -6.17 6.73
C SER A 94 8.89 -7.06 7.93
N PRO A 95 9.27 -8.35 7.92
CA PRO A 95 9.06 -9.26 9.07
C PRO A 95 9.68 -8.76 10.39
N GLY A 96 10.71 -7.91 10.31
CA GLY A 96 11.39 -7.31 11.46
C GLY A 96 10.92 -5.90 11.81
N LEU A 97 9.81 -5.40 11.24
CA LEU A 97 9.37 -3.99 11.36
C LEU A 97 9.49 -3.45 12.80
N PHE A 98 8.76 -4.04 13.75
CA PHE A 98 8.72 -3.50 15.11
C PHE A 98 10.03 -3.69 15.87
N GLU A 99 10.73 -4.80 15.64
CA GLU A 99 12.06 -5.06 16.23
C GLU A 99 13.09 -3.99 15.82
N GLU A 100 13.13 -3.64 14.54
CA GLU A 100 14.03 -2.62 14.01
C GLU A 100 13.65 -1.20 14.48
N LEU A 101 12.35 -0.92 14.58
CA LEU A 101 11.88 0.35 15.14
C LEU A 101 12.27 0.49 16.61
N GLU A 102 12.12 -0.55 17.42
CA GLU A 102 12.50 -0.51 18.84
C GLU A 102 14.01 -0.31 19.03
N LYS A 103 14.85 -0.98 18.24
CA LYS A 103 16.32 -0.79 18.25
C LYS A 103 16.71 0.65 17.88
N ALA A 104 16.09 1.21 16.84
CA ALA A 104 16.42 2.55 16.34
C ALA A 104 15.93 3.67 17.27
N CYS A 105 14.91 3.38 18.09
CA CYS A 105 14.09 4.38 18.77
C CYS A 105 13.68 3.95 20.18
N PRO A 106 14.60 3.93 21.16
CA PRO A 106 14.24 3.66 22.53
C PRO A 106 13.24 4.70 23.06
N ARG A 107 12.17 4.21 23.71
CA ARG A 107 11.03 4.98 24.23
C ARG A 107 11.48 6.02 25.28
N PRO A 108 10.74 7.13 25.50
CA PRO A 108 9.37 7.42 25.04
C PRO A 108 9.28 8.21 23.74
N LEU A 109 8.41 7.74 22.83
CA LEU A 109 8.09 8.43 21.58
C LEU A 109 6.58 8.54 21.37
N ASN A 110 6.24 9.44 20.46
CA ASN A 110 4.90 9.87 20.14
C ASN A 110 4.48 9.37 18.74
N GLY A 111 5.46 9.18 17.88
CA GLY A 111 5.31 8.58 16.57
C GLY A 111 6.68 8.33 15.96
N ILE A 112 6.71 7.43 14.99
CA ILE A 112 7.90 7.08 14.23
C ILE A 112 7.50 7.08 12.75
N TRP A 113 8.38 7.56 11.89
CA TRP A 113 8.26 7.31 10.45
C TRP A 113 9.58 6.76 9.91
N TRP A 114 9.49 6.05 8.79
CA TRP A 114 10.62 5.43 8.12
C TRP A 114 10.52 5.56 6.59
N GLY A 115 11.49 5.02 5.87
CA GLY A 115 11.55 5.04 4.40
C GLY A 115 10.48 4.18 3.76
N SER A 116 9.85 4.67 2.71
CA SER A 116 8.83 3.93 1.94
C SER A 116 9.45 3.38 0.67
N ILE A 117 9.27 2.09 0.42
CA ILE A 117 9.61 1.47 -0.86
C ILE A 117 8.37 1.55 -1.75
N LEU A 118 8.52 1.98 -3.00
CA LEU A 118 7.50 1.79 -4.03
C LEU A 118 7.84 0.51 -4.79
N VAL A 119 6.87 -0.38 -4.95
CA VAL A 119 6.92 -1.52 -5.86
C VAL A 119 5.81 -1.32 -6.88
N GLY A 120 6.14 -0.79 -8.05
CA GLY A 120 5.20 -0.52 -9.12
C GLY A 120 5.72 0.49 -10.13
N PRO A 121 4.95 0.78 -11.19
CA PRO A 121 5.37 1.73 -12.21
C PRO A 121 5.42 3.15 -11.65
N GLN A 122 6.35 3.95 -12.18
CA GLN A 122 6.34 5.39 -11.96
C GLN A 122 5.22 6.02 -12.81
N LEU A 123 4.28 6.68 -12.15
CA LEU A 123 3.06 7.22 -12.79
C LEU A 123 3.23 8.70 -13.18
N THR A 124 4.38 9.05 -13.75
CA THR A 124 4.71 10.41 -14.24
C THR A 124 4.35 10.57 -15.71
N THR A 125 4.85 9.67 -16.56
CA THR A 125 4.53 9.59 -17.99
C THR A 125 4.31 8.14 -18.41
N TYR A 126 3.56 7.92 -19.49
CA TYR A 126 3.28 6.56 -19.95
C TYR A 126 4.58 5.83 -20.30
N GLU A 127 5.54 6.50 -20.94
CA GLU A 127 6.83 5.93 -21.29
C GLU A 127 7.68 5.55 -20.06
N GLU A 128 7.77 6.45 -19.07
CA GLU A 128 8.51 6.17 -17.83
C GLU A 128 7.88 5.00 -17.06
N SER A 129 6.55 4.88 -17.08
CA SER A 129 5.84 3.77 -16.44
C SER A 129 6.26 2.39 -16.98
N GLN A 130 6.81 2.33 -18.19
CA GLN A 130 7.21 1.10 -18.87
C GLN A 130 8.72 0.84 -18.85
N THR A 131 9.54 1.84 -18.51
CA THR A 131 11.00 1.82 -18.71
C THR A 131 11.79 2.01 -17.41
N VAL A 132 11.21 2.68 -16.41
CA VAL A 132 11.87 2.92 -15.13
C VAL A 132 11.80 1.66 -14.25
N PRO A 133 12.83 1.39 -13.42
CA PRO A 133 12.79 0.27 -12.47
C PRO A 133 11.56 0.30 -11.58
N LEU A 134 10.98 -0.88 -11.36
CA LEU A 134 9.74 -1.07 -10.61
C LEU A 134 9.92 -0.87 -9.10
N ILE A 135 11.14 -1.02 -8.60
CA ILE A 135 11.48 -0.86 -7.19
C ILE A 135 12.19 0.47 -6.99
N GLU A 136 11.58 1.36 -6.21
CA GLU A 136 12.15 2.66 -5.84
C GLU A 136 12.22 2.80 -4.32
N LEU A 137 13.41 3.09 -3.81
CA LEU A 137 13.60 3.57 -2.44
C LEU A 137 13.28 5.06 -2.41
N ARG A 138 12.08 5.42 -1.96
CA ARG A 138 11.66 6.83 -1.97
C ARG A 138 12.52 7.64 -1.01
N PRO A 139 13.03 8.81 -1.43
CA PRO A 139 13.81 9.68 -0.55
C PRO A 139 13.08 9.94 0.75
N LEU A 140 13.79 9.80 1.87
CA LEU A 140 13.24 10.00 3.20
C LEU A 140 13.00 11.49 3.49
N LYS A 141 11.97 12.04 2.83
CA LYS A 141 11.46 13.40 2.97
C LYS A 141 10.44 13.46 4.11
N ARG A 142 9.93 14.65 4.43
CA ARG A 142 8.86 14.86 5.41
C ARG A 142 7.49 14.51 4.80
N VAL A 143 7.32 13.28 4.35
CA VAL A 143 6.07 12.77 3.77
C VAL A 143 5.72 11.45 4.43
N ILE A 144 4.54 11.42 5.05
CA ILE A 144 3.93 10.18 5.55
C ILE A 144 3.02 9.60 4.47
N TYR A 145 3.33 8.38 4.08
CA TYR A 145 2.54 7.54 3.21
C TYR A 145 1.63 6.60 4.02
N THR A 146 0.90 5.77 3.31
CA THR A 146 -0.10 4.87 3.87
C THR A 146 0.46 3.80 4.79
N ASN A 147 1.76 3.51 4.68
CA ASN A 147 2.42 2.37 5.31
C ASN A 147 3.79 2.66 5.94
N ASN A 148 4.23 3.92 6.07
CA ASN A 148 5.60 4.24 6.53
C ASN A 148 5.67 4.98 7.87
N TYR A 149 4.64 4.81 8.71
CA TYR A 149 4.60 5.41 10.04
C TYR A 149 3.89 4.52 11.06
N ALA A 150 4.25 4.75 12.31
CA ALA A 150 3.59 4.17 13.46
C ALA A 150 3.41 5.22 14.56
N VAL A 151 2.39 5.03 15.39
CA VAL A 151 2.07 5.89 16.53
C VAL A 151 2.05 5.06 17.80
N THR A 152 2.37 5.68 18.93
CA THR A 152 2.26 4.97 20.21
C THR A 152 0.82 4.88 20.68
N GLY A 153 0.46 3.91 21.52
CA GLY A 153 -0.88 3.86 22.10
C GLY A 153 -1.19 5.10 22.94
N ARG A 154 -0.18 5.70 23.60
CA ARG A 154 -0.30 7.03 24.24
C ARG A 154 -0.75 8.11 23.25
N ALA A 155 -0.13 8.15 22.06
CA ALA A 155 -0.50 9.08 20.99
C ALA A 155 -1.94 8.90 20.54
N LEU A 156 -2.30 7.64 20.30
CA LEU A 156 -3.62 7.25 19.80
C LEU A 156 -4.72 7.60 20.81
N ASN A 157 -4.49 7.28 22.08
CA ASN A 157 -5.41 7.59 23.17
C ASN A 157 -5.57 9.10 23.40
N HIS A 158 -4.50 9.89 23.22
CA HIS A 158 -4.53 11.34 23.45
C HIS A 158 -5.17 12.11 22.30
N HIS A 159 -4.82 11.80 21.05
CA HIS A 159 -5.31 12.54 19.88
C HIS A 159 -6.62 11.99 19.30
N GLY A 160 -6.89 10.71 19.53
CA GLY A 160 -8.00 9.98 18.96
C GLY A 160 -7.67 9.37 17.60
N TYR A 161 -8.25 8.20 17.37
CA TYR A 161 -8.07 7.38 16.16
C TYR A 161 -8.23 8.14 14.83
N PRO A 162 -9.30 8.95 14.59
CA PRO A 162 -9.50 9.59 13.28
C PRO A 162 -8.38 10.55 12.87
N ARG A 163 -7.62 11.08 13.83
CA ARG A 163 -6.55 12.05 13.57
C ARG A 163 -5.20 11.43 13.19
N LEU A 164 -5.06 10.11 13.37
CA LEU A 164 -3.81 9.38 13.14
C LEU A 164 -3.97 8.21 12.17
N PHE A 165 -5.20 7.75 11.95
CA PHE A 165 -5.49 6.61 11.06
C PHE A 165 -5.18 6.89 9.59
N GLU A 166 -5.57 8.08 9.10
CA GLU A 166 -5.28 8.51 7.74
C GLU A 166 -3.93 9.21 7.66
N HIS A 167 -3.11 8.85 6.68
CA HIS A 167 -1.74 9.35 6.52
C HIS A 167 -1.69 10.88 6.41
N TYR A 168 -2.60 11.52 5.66
CA TYR A 168 -2.65 12.98 5.52
C TYR A 168 -3.04 13.69 6.84
N HIS A 169 -3.82 13.04 7.70
CA HIS A 169 -4.11 13.56 9.04
C HIS A 169 -2.90 13.39 9.98
N ALA A 170 -2.23 12.23 9.92
CA ALA A 170 -1.01 11.96 10.67
C ALA A 170 0.11 12.94 10.28
N ASP A 171 0.30 13.20 8.98
CA ASP A 171 1.31 14.11 8.44
C ASP A 171 1.12 15.53 9.00
N ARG A 172 -0.12 16.04 8.98
CA ARG A 172 -0.48 17.34 9.58
C ARG A 172 -0.20 17.42 11.08
N ARG A 173 -0.21 16.29 11.80
CA ARG A 173 0.06 16.23 13.25
C ARG A 173 1.55 16.17 13.53
N PHE A 174 2.27 15.31 12.82
CA PHE A 174 3.72 15.20 12.86
C PHE A 174 4.41 16.48 12.32
N GLY A 175 3.65 17.27 11.56
CA GLY A 175 3.94 18.63 11.16
C GLY A 175 4.17 19.62 12.31
N LYS A 176 3.60 19.37 13.51
CA LYS A 176 3.54 20.34 14.61
C LYS A 176 4.73 20.22 15.56
N PHE A 177 5.26 21.37 16.00
CA PHE A 177 6.50 21.49 16.77
C PHE A 177 6.51 20.72 18.10
N TRP A 178 5.35 20.50 18.73
CA TRP A 178 5.23 19.79 20.00
C TRP A 178 5.04 18.26 19.86
N TRP A 179 5.14 17.73 18.64
CA TRP A 179 4.96 16.31 18.34
C TRP A 179 5.95 15.81 17.28
N PRO A 180 7.27 16.01 17.43
CA PRO A 180 8.21 15.56 16.41
C PRO A 180 8.26 14.02 16.42
N PRO A 181 7.86 13.35 15.34
CA PRO A 181 8.09 11.92 15.22
C PRO A 181 9.59 11.67 15.08
N LYS A 182 10.03 10.48 15.50
CA LYS A 182 11.40 10.05 15.23
C LYS A 182 11.48 9.55 13.80
N LYS A 183 12.45 10.09 13.06
CA LYS A 183 12.79 9.67 11.71
C LYS A 183 13.78 8.50 11.79
N VAL A 184 13.45 7.37 11.16
CA VAL A 184 14.30 6.18 11.09
C VAL A 184 14.76 5.98 9.64
N PRO A 185 16.08 5.93 9.36
CA PRO A 185 16.62 5.77 8.01
C PRO A 185 16.61 4.31 7.53
N LEU A 186 15.53 3.59 7.81
CA LEU A 186 15.32 2.21 7.37
C LEU A 186 14.13 2.15 6.42
N TYR A 187 14.10 1.18 5.51
CA TYR A 187 12.97 0.94 4.61
C TYR A 187 12.28 -0.36 5.01
N LEU A 188 11.22 -0.22 5.81
CA LEU A 188 10.57 -1.32 6.51
C LEU A 188 9.17 -1.64 5.98
N SER A 189 8.75 -0.98 4.91
CA SER A 189 7.48 -1.22 4.23
C SER A 189 7.55 -0.88 2.76
N ALA A 190 6.67 -1.52 1.98
CA ALA A 190 6.56 -1.30 0.54
C ALA A 190 5.09 -1.08 0.15
N ALA A 191 4.85 -0.08 -0.69
CA ALA A 191 3.56 0.13 -1.32
C ALA A 191 3.52 -0.59 -2.66
N SER A 192 2.60 -1.55 -2.84
CA SER A 192 2.41 -2.24 -4.11
C SER A 192 1.47 -1.44 -5.00
N LYS A 193 1.99 -0.86 -6.09
CA LYS A 193 1.21 -0.16 -7.11
C LYS A 193 1.03 -1.05 -8.33
N HIS A 194 0.32 -2.15 -8.12
CA HIS A 194 -0.04 -3.09 -9.17
C HIS A 194 -1.09 -2.51 -10.16
N PRO A 195 -1.36 -3.15 -11.31
CA PRO A 195 -2.24 -2.63 -12.36
C PRO A 195 -3.66 -2.29 -11.88
N CYS A 196 -4.22 -3.11 -11.00
CA CYS A 196 -5.55 -2.89 -10.40
C CYS A 196 -5.60 -1.89 -9.23
N SER A 197 -4.49 -1.26 -8.83
CA SER A 197 -4.51 -0.27 -7.75
C SER A 197 -5.16 1.04 -8.24
N THR A 198 -5.94 1.72 -7.40
CA THR A 198 -6.72 2.90 -7.83
C THR A 198 -5.86 3.99 -8.49
N VAL A 199 -4.63 4.20 -7.99
CA VAL A 199 -3.69 5.18 -8.57
C VAL A 199 -3.20 4.76 -9.96
N SER A 200 -2.90 3.47 -10.15
CA SER A 200 -2.53 2.93 -11.46
C SER A 200 -3.70 3.02 -12.43
N VAL A 201 -4.91 2.64 -11.99
CA VAL A 201 -6.12 2.73 -12.82
C VAL A 201 -6.38 4.16 -13.28
N GLN A 202 -6.31 5.13 -12.36
CA GLN A 202 -6.51 6.54 -12.68
C GLN A 202 -5.50 7.04 -13.71
N PHE A 203 -4.23 6.66 -13.57
CA PHE A 203 -3.19 7.05 -14.51
C PHE A 203 -3.38 6.40 -15.88
N PHE A 204 -3.57 5.08 -15.94
CA PHE A 204 -3.60 4.33 -17.20
C PHE A 204 -4.89 4.52 -17.99
N MET A 205 -6.04 4.65 -17.32
CA MET A 205 -7.29 4.98 -18.01
C MET A 205 -7.23 6.35 -18.68
N ALA A 206 -6.38 7.27 -18.23
CA ALA A 206 -6.14 8.53 -18.94
C ALA A 206 -5.37 8.34 -20.26
N GLN A 207 -4.67 7.22 -20.46
CA GLN A 207 -3.79 6.98 -21.62
C GLN A 207 -4.52 6.24 -22.75
N PRO A 208 -4.58 6.80 -23.98
CA PRO A 208 -5.16 6.11 -25.13
C PRO A 208 -4.49 4.75 -25.44
N GLN A 209 -3.17 4.66 -25.24
CA GLN A 209 -2.38 3.45 -25.49
C GLN A 209 -2.84 2.29 -24.59
N PHE A 210 -3.10 2.56 -23.31
CA PHE A 210 -3.60 1.55 -22.39
C PHE A 210 -5.02 1.10 -22.76
N ARG A 211 -5.92 2.04 -23.09
CA ARG A 211 -7.30 1.71 -23.49
C ARG A 211 -7.37 0.85 -24.74
N ALA A 212 -6.42 1.03 -25.66
CA ALA A 212 -6.32 0.25 -26.89
C ALA A 212 -5.82 -1.18 -26.65
N ASP A 213 -4.88 -1.36 -25.72
CA ASP A 213 -4.28 -2.67 -25.41
C ASP A 213 -3.88 -2.78 -23.93
N PRO A 214 -4.84 -3.07 -23.04
CA PRO A 214 -4.58 -3.24 -21.60
C PRO A 214 -3.67 -4.44 -21.33
N ARG A 215 -3.77 -5.47 -22.16
CA ARG A 215 -3.04 -6.72 -21.99
C ARG A 215 -1.54 -6.50 -22.12
N ARG A 216 -1.10 -5.77 -23.16
CA ARG A 216 0.31 -5.41 -23.34
C ARG A 216 0.90 -4.66 -22.14
N HIS A 217 0.12 -3.79 -21.51
CA HIS A 217 0.56 -3.09 -20.30
C HIS A 217 0.78 -4.05 -19.14
N VAL A 218 -0.12 -5.02 -18.96
CA VAL A 218 -0.03 -6.03 -17.91
C VAL A 218 1.09 -7.03 -18.17
N GLU A 219 1.34 -7.41 -19.43
CA GLU A 219 2.51 -8.19 -19.86
C GLU A 219 3.80 -7.45 -19.49
N ARG A 220 3.90 -6.16 -19.83
CA ARG A 220 5.09 -5.36 -19.48
C ARG A 220 5.29 -5.26 -17.98
N PHE A 221 4.22 -5.12 -17.19
CA PHE A 221 4.31 -5.11 -15.74
C PHE A 221 4.83 -6.45 -15.18
N ALA A 222 4.40 -7.59 -15.75
CA ALA A 222 4.92 -8.91 -15.38
C ALA A 222 6.42 -9.04 -15.67
N ASP A 223 6.86 -8.56 -16.83
CA ASP A 223 8.28 -8.61 -17.20
C ASP A 223 9.12 -7.69 -16.31
N GLN A 224 8.63 -6.50 -15.99
CA GLN A 224 9.30 -5.60 -15.04
C GLN A 224 9.41 -6.20 -13.62
N LEU A 225 8.43 -7.01 -13.19
CA LEU A 225 8.52 -7.73 -11.91
C LEU A 225 9.59 -8.82 -11.97
N ALA A 226 9.65 -9.58 -13.07
CA ALA A 226 10.65 -10.64 -13.26
C ALA A 226 12.09 -10.09 -13.36
N GLU A 227 12.24 -8.91 -13.96
CA GLU A 227 13.51 -8.20 -14.11
C GLU A 227 13.90 -7.37 -12.87
N ALA A 228 13.02 -7.28 -11.86
CA ALA A 228 13.21 -6.40 -10.73
C ALA A 228 14.45 -6.80 -9.88
N VAL A 229 15.38 -5.87 -9.73
CA VAL A 229 16.53 -6.04 -8.85
C VAL A 229 16.17 -5.59 -7.44
N ILE A 230 16.07 -6.55 -6.53
CA ILE A 230 15.83 -6.30 -5.10
C ILE A 230 17.18 -6.17 -4.39
N PRO A 231 17.49 -5.02 -3.76
CA PRO A 231 18.71 -4.89 -2.95
C PRO A 231 18.74 -5.94 -1.83
N ALA A 232 19.94 -6.48 -1.54
CA ALA A 232 20.09 -7.61 -0.63
C ALA A 232 19.53 -7.34 0.78
N GLU A 233 19.67 -6.11 1.26
CA GLU A 233 19.14 -5.65 2.55
C GLU A 233 17.60 -5.64 2.61
N TYR A 234 16.91 -5.66 1.46
CA TYR A 234 15.45 -5.73 1.35
C TYR A 234 15.00 -7.07 0.77
N GLY A 235 15.77 -8.14 0.97
CA GLY A 235 15.44 -9.48 0.48
C GLY A 235 14.08 -10.03 0.95
N TRP A 236 13.50 -9.45 2.00
CA TRP A 236 12.12 -9.73 2.43
C TRP A 236 11.06 -9.39 1.37
N LEU A 237 11.40 -8.55 0.37
CA LEU A 237 10.53 -8.25 -0.77
C LEU A 237 10.45 -9.37 -1.81
N LYS A 238 11.41 -10.31 -1.83
CA LYS A 238 11.49 -11.31 -2.91
C LYS A 238 10.21 -12.13 -3.01
N GLN A 239 9.78 -12.69 -1.90
CA GLN A 239 8.57 -13.52 -1.85
C GLN A 239 7.31 -12.77 -2.32
N PRO A 240 6.96 -11.58 -1.79
CA PRO A 240 5.77 -10.87 -2.27
C PRO A 240 5.89 -10.40 -3.73
N VAL A 241 7.08 -10.00 -4.20
CA VAL A 241 7.30 -9.64 -5.61
C VAL A 241 7.04 -10.83 -6.53
N ASP A 242 7.64 -11.99 -6.23
CA ASP A 242 7.45 -13.23 -7.01
C ASP A 242 5.99 -13.67 -7.02
N ALA A 243 5.30 -13.53 -5.88
CA ALA A 243 3.89 -13.91 -5.76
C ALA A 243 2.98 -13.00 -6.62
N VAL A 244 3.26 -11.69 -6.67
CA VAL A 244 2.55 -10.78 -7.57
C VAL A 244 2.89 -11.08 -9.02
N GLU A 245 4.15 -11.36 -9.35
CA GLU A 245 4.54 -11.76 -10.71
C GLU A 245 3.73 -12.97 -11.18
N ALA A 246 3.68 -14.02 -10.35
CA ALA A 246 2.92 -15.24 -10.64
C ALA A 246 1.42 -14.95 -10.81
N LEU A 247 0.83 -14.10 -9.96
CA LEU A 247 -0.57 -13.68 -10.08
C LEU A 247 -0.82 -12.91 -11.39
N VAL A 248 0.06 -11.98 -11.76
CA VAL A 248 -0.05 -11.20 -13.01
C VAL A 248 0.08 -12.12 -14.22
N ARG A 249 1.04 -13.05 -14.23
CA ARG A 249 1.19 -14.03 -15.31
C ARG A 249 -0.02 -14.95 -15.43
N ARG A 250 -0.63 -15.35 -14.31
CA ARG A 250 -1.88 -16.12 -14.34
C ARG A 250 -3.06 -15.31 -14.88
N ALA A 251 -3.14 -14.01 -14.57
CA ALA A 251 -4.15 -13.15 -15.17
C ALA A 251 -4.00 -13.03 -16.70
N LEU A 252 -2.79 -13.23 -17.23
CA LEU A 252 -2.49 -13.20 -18.66
C LEU A 252 -2.72 -14.54 -19.39
N ALA A 253 -2.71 -15.69 -18.72
CA ALA A 253 -2.74 -17.01 -19.36
C ALA A 253 -4.15 -17.52 -19.66
#